data_AF-A0A2L0N482-F1
#
_entry.id   AF-A0A2L0N482-F1
#
_cell.length_a   1.000
_cell.length_b   1.000
_cell.length_c   1.000
_cell.angle_alpha   90.00
_cell.angle_beta   90.00
_cell.angle_gamma   90.00
#
_symmetry.space_group_name_H-M   'P 1'
#
loop_
_entity.id
_entity.type
_entity.pdbx_description
1 polymer ?
#
loop_
_entity_poly.entity_id
_entity_poly.type
_entity_poly.pdbx_seq_one_letter_code
_entity_poly.pdbx_strand_id
1 'polypeptide(L)'
;MTEENAKAPAVPAGVPEARTETVPADFGRFVRAAHEAGRLVVQPRMGFSDPARMRRGLAATRNARATTVGTLTLDSYTRVGDTAAVDEALRLGTGINGYPIVNYSREQTREVLAGLHGPGFPVQVRHGSAKPFHIFEALVRAGLSATEGGPVSYCLPYGRTPLDQSVREWDRSSRLFSQLRESGVEPHLESFGGCMLGQLCPPSLLVAISALEALFFHRCGIRSISVSYAQQTHPEQDVEAVAALRALCARLLPDTVWHVVIYTYMGVYPTTDAGSYALLGEAARLAARTGSERIIVKTVAESRRIPTIEENVAALEYASDVAAAEAAVPALGAGAGDRQGGGPRPDSQTYTEAAALVDAVLNLHDDVGQALLLAFKRGYLDVPYCVHPDNMGRTRSFIDGTGRLRWATTGALPIGRVAEASGNRRVTSRELLDALTYIQRTFDDEAFRSPLPG
;
A
#
# COMPACT_ATOMS: atom_id res chain seq x y z
N MET A 1 3.93 57.93 65.13
CA MET A 1 2.84 57.98 64.14
C MET A 1 3.41 57.39 62.86
N THR A 2 3.18 56.10 62.67
CA THR A 2 3.84 55.21 61.72
C THR A 2 3.06 55.15 60.41
N GLU A 3 3.73 55.38 59.28
CA GLU A 3 3.17 55.21 57.94
C GLU A 3 3.01 53.73 57.60
N GLU A 4 1.82 53.38 57.15
CA GLU A 4 1.35 52.03 56.86
C GLU A 4 1.52 51.72 55.37
N ASN A 5 2.34 50.71 55.07
CA ASN A 5 2.74 50.33 53.72
C ASN A 5 1.76 49.25 53.19
N ALA A 6 0.83 49.64 52.32
CA ALA A 6 -0.20 48.75 51.77
C ALA A 6 0.40 47.77 50.74
N LYS A 7 0.34 46.47 51.07
CA LYS A 7 0.84 45.35 50.27
C LYS A 7 -0.21 44.94 49.23
N ALA A 8 0.15 44.94 47.94
CA ALA A 8 -0.71 44.46 46.85
C ALA A 8 -1.00 42.94 46.97
N PRO A 9 -2.18 42.45 46.56
CA PRO A 9 -2.55 41.05 46.69
C PRO A 9 -1.82 40.19 45.65
N ALA A 10 -1.32 39.04 46.10
CA ALA A 10 -0.66 38.04 45.28
C ALA A 10 -1.65 37.37 44.31
N VAL A 11 -1.24 37.27 43.04
CA VAL A 11 -1.93 36.51 41.99
C VAL A 11 -1.90 35.02 42.35
N PRO A 12 -3.02 34.29 42.36
CA PRO A 12 -3.00 32.87 42.68
C PRO A 12 -2.30 32.09 41.56
N ALA A 13 -1.41 31.19 41.98
CA ALA A 13 -0.66 30.29 41.13
C ALA A 13 -1.60 29.51 40.20
N GLY A 14 -1.21 29.43 38.93
CA GLY A 14 -1.97 28.82 37.86
C GLY A 14 -2.40 27.39 38.17
N VAL A 15 -3.64 27.10 37.78
CA VAL A 15 -4.17 25.74 37.61
C VAL A 15 -3.17 24.96 36.73
N PRO A 16 -2.76 23.74 37.10
CA PRO A 16 -1.97 22.93 36.19
C PRO A 16 -2.80 22.72 34.93
N GLU A 17 -2.29 23.16 33.77
CA GLU A 17 -2.83 22.74 32.48
C GLU A 17 -2.90 21.21 32.52
N ALA A 18 -4.13 20.69 32.48
CA ALA A 18 -4.34 19.28 32.27
C ALA A 18 -3.62 18.95 30.97
N ARG A 19 -2.49 18.23 31.06
CA ARG A 19 -1.90 17.56 29.92
C ARG A 19 -3.00 16.64 29.42
N THR A 20 -3.76 17.09 28.41
CA THR A 20 -4.57 16.20 27.60
C THR A 20 -3.58 15.19 27.07
N GLU A 21 -3.54 14.00 27.67
CA GLU A 21 -2.82 12.87 27.12
C GLU A 21 -3.44 12.63 25.75
N THR A 22 -2.78 13.16 24.73
CA THR A 22 -3.18 12.95 23.34
C THR A 22 -2.94 11.48 23.07
N VAL A 23 -4.03 10.70 23.03
CA VAL A 23 -3.99 9.28 22.68
C VAL A 23 -3.26 9.14 21.34
N PRO A 24 -2.16 8.38 21.26
CA PRO A 24 -1.42 8.19 20.02
C PRO A 24 -2.31 7.64 18.91
N ALA A 25 -2.00 8.00 17.65
CA ALA A 25 -2.68 7.40 16.51
C ALA A 25 -2.30 5.91 16.40
N ASP A 26 -3.30 5.06 16.22
CA ASP A 26 -3.15 3.64 15.91
C ASP A 26 -3.82 3.38 14.56
N PHE A 27 -3.00 3.20 13.53
CA PHE A 27 -3.45 3.07 12.15
C PHE A 27 -4.28 1.79 11.95
N GLY A 28 -3.82 0.66 12.48
CA GLY A 28 -4.51 -0.62 12.36
C GLY A 28 -5.85 -0.61 13.10
N ARG A 29 -5.90 -0.04 14.31
CA ARG A 29 -7.14 0.12 15.07
C ARG A 29 -8.14 1.02 14.36
N PHE A 30 -7.71 2.13 13.76
CA PHE A 30 -8.59 3.01 13.00
C PHE A 30 -9.23 2.27 11.83
N VAL A 31 -8.43 1.55 11.04
CA VAL A 31 -8.93 0.78 9.89
C VAL A 31 -9.89 -0.32 10.32
N ARG A 32 -9.56 -1.08 11.36
CA ARG A 32 -10.44 -2.10 11.91
C ARG A 32 -11.77 -1.53 12.38
N ALA A 33 -11.75 -0.42 13.14
CA ALA A 33 -12.96 0.23 13.63
C ALA A 33 -13.84 0.78 12.49
N ALA A 34 -13.23 1.27 11.40
CA ALA A 34 -13.96 1.67 10.20
C ALA A 34 -14.64 0.47 9.53
N HIS A 35 -13.91 -0.63 9.37
CA HIS A 35 -14.42 -1.86 8.77
C HIS A 35 -15.54 -2.50 9.59
N GLU A 36 -15.39 -2.59 10.91
CA GLU A 36 -16.44 -3.07 11.84
C GLU A 36 -17.71 -2.21 11.76
N ALA A 37 -17.58 -0.93 11.41
CA ALA A 37 -18.68 -0.01 11.15
C ALA A 37 -19.23 -0.08 9.71
N GLY A 38 -18.78 -1.05 8.90
CA GLY A 38 -19.21 -1.23 7.50
C GLY A 38 -18.70 -0.14 6.54
N ARG A 39 -17.60 0.55 6.87
CA ARG A 39 -17.03 1.64 6.06
C ARG A 39 -15.67 1.24 5.48
N LEU A 40 -15.53 1.41 4.16
CA LEU A 40 -14.24 1.29 3.48
C LEU A 40 -13.35 2.50 3.82
N VAL A 41 -12.09 2.24 4.18
CA VAL A 41 -11.09 3.30 4.31
C VAL A 41 -10.50 3.62 2.94
N VAL A 42 -10.60 4.87 2.50
CA VAL A 42 -10.02 5.33 1.23
C VAL A 42 -8.79 6.21 1.50
N GLN A 43 -7.71 6.00 0.75
CA GLN A 43 -6.45 6.70 0.97
C GLN A 43 -5.85 7.21 -0.34
N PRO A 44 -5.42 8.48 -0.41
CA PRO A 44 -4.76 9.00 -1.59
C PRO A 44 -3.25 8.72 -1.56
N ARG A 45 -2.58 8.87 -2.70
CA ARG A 45 -1.13 9.10 -2.74
C ARG A 45 -0.86 10.58 -2.95
N MET A 46 -0.33 11.24 -1.93
CA MET A 46 -0.14 12.69 -1.93
C MET A 46 1.13 13.09 -1.18
N GLY A 47 1.95 13.93 -1.81
CA GLY A 47 3.17 14.47 -1.24
C GLY A 47 3.53 15.78 -1.93
N PHE A 48 3.80 16.82 -1.14
CA PHE A 48 4.23 18.12 -1.63
C PHE A 48 5.45 18.55 -0.81
N SER A 49 6.44 19.18 -1.45
CA SER A 49 7.59 19.70 -0.71
C SER A 49 7.17 20.83 0.23
N ASP A 50 6.43 21.84 -0.25
CA ASP A 50 5.94 22.95 0.58
C ASP A 50 5.11 22.44 1.79
N PRO A 51 5.58 22.65 3.04
CA PRO A 51 4.87 22.23 4.25
C PRO A 51 3.45 22.80 4.35
N ALA A 52 3.24 24.05 3.93
CA ALA A 52 1.92 24.68 4.00
C ALA A 52 0.94 23.99 3.04
N ARG A 53 1.38 23.70 1.81
CA ARG A 53 0.60 22.92 0.84
C ARG A 53 0.36 21.49 1.30
N MET A 54 1.37 20.82 1.87
CA MET A 54 1.21 19.47 2.42
C MET A 54 0.15 19.43 3.51
N ARG A 55 0.19 20.39 4.45
CA ARG A 55 -0.82 20.54 5.50
C ARG A 55 -2.22 20.78 4.95
N ARG A 56 -2.38 21.66 3.95
CA ARG A 56 -3.67 21.88 3.26
C ARG A 56 -4.21 20.60 2.64
N GLY A 57 -3.34 19.81 2.00
CA GLY A 57 -3.72 18.52 1.43
C GLY A 57 -4.23 17.53 2.48
N LEU A 58 -3.51 17.38 3.60
CA LEU A 58 -3.94 16.52 4.70
C LEU A 58 -5.27 16.97 5.30
N ALA A 59 -5.46 18.28 5.50
CA ALA A 59 -6.72 18.83 5.98
C ALA A 59 -7.89 18.55 5.02
N ALA A 60 -7.68 18.73 3.71
CA ALA A 60 -8.68 18.41 2.69
C ALA A 60 -9.02 16.92 2.66
N THR A 61 -8.01 16.04 2.78
CA THR A 61 -8.21 14.59 2.85
C THR A 61 -9.04 14.19 4.08
N ARG A 62 -8.75 14.78 5.25
CA ARG A 62 -9.51 14.54 6.48
C ARG A 62 -10.97 15.00 6.37
N ASN A 63 -11.22 16.07 5.63
CA ASN A 63 -12.55 16.69 5.49
C ASN A 63 -13.34 16.16 4.29
N ALA A 64 -12.77 15.25 3.48
CA ALA A 64 -13.49 14.58 2.40
C ALA A 64 -14.71 13.83 2.95
N ARG A 65 -15.78 13.70 2.16
CA ARG A 65 -16.99 12.94 2.53
C ARG A 65 -16.78 11.42 2.43
N ALA A 66 -15.71 10.93 3.05
CA ALA A 66 -15.34 9.53 3.07
C ALA A 66 -14.63 9.19 4.38
N THR A 67 -14.47 7.89 4.68
CA THR A 67 -13.60 7.49 5.79
C THR A 67 -12.17 7.44 5.29
N THR A 68 -11.34 8.40 5.69
CA THR A 68 -10.00 8.60 5.10
C THR A 68 -8.86 8.42 6.10
N VAL A 69 -7.67 8.14 5.56
CA VAL A 69 -6.40 8.27 6.26
C VAL A 69 -5.47 9.20 5.46
N GLY A 70 -4.56 9.87 6.15
CA GLY A 70 -3.61 10.79 5.52
C GLY A 70 -2.40 10.07 4.94
N THR A 71 -1.74 10.72 3.99
CA THR A 71 -0.54 10.22 3.33
C THR A 71 0.53 11.30 3.27
N LEU A 72 1.77 10.91 3.58
CA LEU A 72 2.98 11.64 3.19
C LEU A 72 3.75 10.80 2.18
N THR A 73 3.53 11.04 0.88
CA THR A 73 4.33 10.42 -0.18
C THR A 73 5.69 11.11 -0.24
N LEU A 74 6.78 10.37 -0.01
CA LEU A 74 8.14 10.92 0.01
C LEU A 74 8.67 11.17 -1.40
N ASP A 75 9.54 12.17 -1.55
CA ASP A 75 10.17 12.49 -2.84
C ASP A 75 11.18 11.41 -3.27
N SER A 76 11.52 11.37 -4.56
CA SER A 76 12.41 10.37 -5.13
C SER A 76 13.87 10.45 -4.64
N TYR A 77 14.37 11.63 -4.26
CA TYR A 77 15.74 11.77 -3.76
C TYR A 77 15.85 11.19 -2.35
N THR A 78 14.88 11.49 -1.48
CA THR A 78 14.77 10.86 -0.16
C THR A 78 14.74 9.33 -0.27
N ARG A 79 14.02 8.76 -1.24
CA ARG A 79 13.92 7.30 -1.45
C ARG A 79 15.26 6.64 -1.75
N VAL A 80 16.18 7.34 -2.41
CA VAL A 80 17.53 6.82 -2.74
C VAL A 80 18.60 7.28 -1.76
N GLY A 81 18.23 8.06 -0.74
CA GLY A 81 19.15 8.57 0.28
C GLY A 81 19.97 9.78 -0.17
N ASP A 82 19.56 10.46 -1.26
CA ASP A 82 20.25 11.64 -1.76
C ASP A 82 19.68 12.92 -1.12
N THR A 83 19.94 13.09 0.18
CA THR A 83 19.45 14.26 0.92
C THR A 83 20.08 15.56 0.44
N ALA A 84 21.30 15.52 -0.12
CA ALA A 84 21.97 16.71 -0.65
C ALA A 84 21.24 17.26 -1.89
N ALA A 85 20.75 16.40 -2.78
CA ALA A 85 19.94 16.84 -3.92
C ALA A 85 18.61 17.47 -3.50
N VAL A 86 18.02 17.00 -2.39
CA VAL A 86 16.81 17.63 -1.82
C VAL A 86 17.13 19.03 -1.32
N ASP A 87 18.21 19.23 -0.57
CA ASP A 87 18.58 20.55 -0.04
C ASP A 87 18.82 21.55 -1.18
N GLU A 88 19.53 21.12 -2.22
CA GLU A 88 19.76 21.94 -3.40
C GLU A 88 18.46 22.28 -4.13
N ALA A 89 17.56 21.30 -4.30
CA ALA A 89 16.27 21.52 -4.94
C ALA A 89 15.40 22.51 -4.15
N LEU A 90 15.34 22.37 -2.83
CA LEU A 90 14.61 23.27 -1.94
C LEU A 90 15.20 24.70 -1.99
N ARG A 91 16.54 24.81 -1.99
CA ARG A 91 17.24 26.10 -2.08
C ARG A 91 16.99 26.82 -3.41
N LEU A 92 16.93 26.08 -4.51
CA LEU A 92 16.65 26.61 -5.85
C LEU A 92 15.15 26.82 -6.12
N GLY A 93 14.27 26.36 -5.22
CA GLY A 93 12.83 26.38 -5.43
C GLY A 93 12.37 25.45 -6.56
N THR A 94 13.14 24.42 -6.90
CA THR A 94 12.73 23.42 -7.89
C THR A 94 11.71 22.47 -7.25
N GLY A 95 10.62 22.21 -7.96
CA GLY A 95 9.59 21.30 -7.48
C GLY A 95 10.11 19.86 -7.43
N ILE A 96 10.00 19.22 -6.27
CA ILE A 96 10.22 17.78 -6.10
C ILE A 96 8.89 17.04 -5.95
N ASN A 97 8.88 15.76 -6.29
CA ASN A 97 7.67 14.94 -6.45
C ASN A 97 7.10 14.35 -5.15
N GLY A 98 7.44 14.91 -3.99
CA GLY A 98 6.98 14.42 -2.69
C GLY A 98 7.44 15.24 -1.50
N TYR A 99 7.11 14.79 -0.30
CA TYR A 99 7.45 15.43 0.97
C TYR A 99 8.83 14.98 1.46
N PRO A 100 9.80 15.89 1.65
CA PRO A 100 11.16 15.54 2.06
C PRO A 100 11.30 15.41 3.59
N ILE A 101 10.71 14.34 4.14
CA ILE A 101 10.63 14.11 5.60
C ILE A 101 12.00 14.06 6.30
N VAL A 102 13.06 13.65 5.58
CA VAL A 102 14.41 13.51 6.15
C VAL A 102 15.13 14.85 6.23
N ASN A 103 14.88 15.75 5.27
CA ASN A 103 15.52 17.06 5.20
C ASN A 103 14.83 18.11 6.07
N TYR A 104 13.53 17.97 6.31
CA TYR A 104 12.84 18.83 7.24
C TYR A 104 13.15 18.50 8.69
N SER A 105 13.16 19.54 9.53
CA SER A 105 13.25 19.35 10.97
C SER A 105 12.02 18.62 11.49
N ARG A 106 12.19 17.96 12.64
CA ARG A 106 11.09 17.32 13.37
C ARG A 106 9.94 18.29 13.62
N GLU A 107 10.26 19.53 13.97
CA GLU A 107 9.28 20.58 14.30
C GLU A 107 8.47 20.97 13.06
N GLN A 108 9.12 21.10 11.89
CA GLN A 108 8.44 21.38 10.63
C GLN A 108 7.45 20.27 10.25
N THR A 109 7.85 19.00 10.35
CA THR A 109 6.92 17.89 10.10
C THR A 109 5.79 17.83 11.13
N ARG A 110 6.09 18.11 12.40
CA ARG A 110 5.05 18.18 13.44
C ARG A 110 4.06 19.31 13.21
N GLU A 111 4.49 20.45 12.69
CA GLU A 111 3.60 21.55 12.30
C GLU A 111 2.67 21.14 11.14
N VAL A 112 3.19 20.41 10.15
CA VAL A 112 2.35 19.81 9.08
C VAL A 112 1.26 18.92 9.66
N LEU A 113 1.59 18.12 10.69
CA LEU A 113 0.68 17.14 11.31
C LEU A 113 -0.22 17.73 12.42
N ALA A 114 0.12 18.90 12.98
CA ALA A 114 -0.49 19.44 14.20
C ALA A 114 -2.02 19.55 14.09
N GLY A 115 -2.75 18.95 15.02
CA GLY A 115 -4.22 18.96 15.03
C GLY A 115 -4.89 18.16 13.91
N LEU A 116 -4.13 17.52 13.01
CA LEU A 116 -4.61 16.65 11.95
C LEU A 116 -4.37 15.17 12.30
N HIS A 117 -3.13 14.80 12.61
CA HIS A 117 -2.77 13.43 12.93
C HIS A 117 -3.25 13.01 14.33
N GLY A 118 -4.00 11.91 14.41
CA GLY A 118 -4.50 11.37 15.67
C GLY A 118 -5.40 10.15 15.48
N PRO A 119 -6.09 9.68 16.55
CA PRO A 119 -6.92 8.48 16.50
C PRO A 119 -8.06 8.52 15.47
N GLY A 120 -8.55 9.71 15.10
CA GLY A 120 -9.60 9.89 14.10
C GLY A 120 -9.11 10.14 12.68
N PHE A 121 -7.80 10.32 12.48
CA PHE A 121 -7.18 10.53 11.17
C PHE A 121 -5.69 10.19 11.25
N PRO A 122 -5.32 8.90 11.21
CA PRO A 122 -3.91 8.51 11.20
C PRO A 122 -3.28 8.88 9.84
N VAL A 123 -1.97 9.14 9.85
CA VAL A 123 -1.19 9.52 8.66
C VAL A 123 -0.12 8.47 8.43
N GLN A 124 0.00 7.99 7.21
CA GLN A 124 0.99 6.99 6.81
C GLN A 124 2.05 7.61 5.91
N VAL A 125 3.32 7.25 6.15
CA VAL A 125 4.42 7.58 5.25
C VAL A 125 4.46 6.57 4.11
N ARG A 126 4.55 7.06 2.88
CA ARG A 126 4.48 6.26 1.65
C ARG A 126 5.69 6.53 0.77
N HIS A 127 6.42 5.50 0.35
CA HIS A 127 7.71 5.69 -0.31
C HIS A 127 8.02 4.61 -1.35
N GLY A 128 9.30 4.31 -1.58
CA GLY A 128 9.77 3.32 -2.56
C GLY A 128 11.27 3.17 -2.43
N SER A 129 11.72 2.73 -1.25
CA SER A 129 13.14 2.74 -0.87
C SER A 129 13.62 1.34 -0.49
N ALA A 130 14.69 0.89 -1.14
CA ALA A 130 15.36 -0.36 -0.81
C ALA A 130 16.16 -0.27 0.50
N LYS A 131 16.51 0.94 0.95
CA LYS A 131 17.33 1.20 2.16
C LYS A 131 16.63 2.22 3.07
N PRO A 132 15.53 1.85 3.75
CA PRO A 132 14.62 2.83 4.33
C PRO A 132 15.04 3.32 5.73
N PHE A 133 16.21 2.96 6.26
CA PHE A 133 16.53 3.23 7.66
C PHE A 133 16.45 4.71 8.05
N HIS A 134 17.01 5.60 7.25
CA HIS A 134 16.93 7.06 7.48
C HIS A 134 15.48 7.58 7.42
N ILE A 135 14.63 6.98 6.59
CA ILE A 135 13.20 7.30 6.52
C ILE A 135 12.49 6.86 7.81
N PHE A 136 12.80 5.66 8.31
CA PHE A 136 12.25 5.14 9.56
C PHE A 136 12.67 5.98 10.77
N GLU A 137 13.92 6.42 10.81
CA GLU A 137 14.35 7.37 11.84
C GLU A 137 13.59 8.69 11.76
N ALA A 138 13.42 9.25 10.57
CA ALA A 138 12.72 10.53 10.38
C ALA A 138 11.23 10.45 10.77
N LEU A 139 10.52 9.39 10.35
CA LEU A 139 9.10 9.24 10.67
C LEU A 139 8.87 9.00 12.17
N VAL A 140 9.74 8.23 12.83
CA VAL A 140 9.68 8.02 14.30
C VAL A 140 9.93 9.33 15.04
N ARG A 141 10.94 10.12 14.64
CA ARG A 141 11.21 11.44 15.23
C ARG A 141 10.02 12.39 15.07
N ALA A 142 9.35 12.36 13.92
CA ALA A 142 8.14 13.14 13.65
C ALA A 142 6.91 12.69 14.47
N GLY A 143 6.96 11.50 15.07
CA GLY A 143 5.86 10.92 15.84
C GLY A 143 4.83 10.16 15.00
N LEU A 144 5.23 9.70 13.81
CA LEU A 144 4.42 8.85 12.94
C LEU A 144 4.70 7.37 13.25
N SER A 145 3.65 6.57 13.20
CA SER A 145 3.68 5.14 13.53
C SER A 145 3.15 4.25 12.40
N ALA A 146 3.03 4.76 11.17
CA ALA A 146 2.58 3.98 10.03
C ALA A 146 3.44 4.25 8.78
N THR A 147 3.91 3.20 8.12
CA THR A 147 4.62 3.27 6.84
C THR A 147 4.31 2.06 5.95
N GLU A 148 4.87 2.02 4.75
CA GLU A 148 4.73 0.92 3.79
C GLU A 148 6.06 0.52 3.14
N GLY A 149 6.07 -0.65 2.51
CA GLY A 149 7.14 -1.16 1.65
C GLY A 149 7.45 -2.61 1.93
N GLY A 150 8.67 -3.03 1.66
CA GLY A 150 9.15 -4.36 2.00
C GLY A 150 10.49 -4.70 1.37
N PRO A 151 11.18 -5.73 1.90
CA PRO A 151 12.52 -6.11 1.47
C PRO A 151 12.63 -6.47 -0.01
N VAL A 152 11.55 -6.97 -0.61
CA VAL A 152 11.51 -7.34 -2.04
C VAL A 152 10.79 -6.25 -2.84
N SER A 153 9.62 -5.85 -2.35
CA SER A 153 8.68 -4.99 -3.07
C SER A 153 9.16 -3.56 -3.26
N TYR A 154 10.01 -3.06 -2.36
CA TYR A 154 10.68 -1.76 -2.51
C TYR A 154 12.13 -1.86 -3.02
N CYS A 155 12.58 -3.06 -3.36
CA CYS A 155 13.90 -3.30 -3.96
C CYS A 155 13.79 -3.51 -5.48
N LEU A 156 13.12 -4.59 -5.89
CA LEU A 156 13.13 -5.06 -7.27
C LEU A 156 12.54 -4.04 -8.28
N PRO A 157 11.39 -3.39 -8.01
CA PRO A 157 10.81 -2.42 -8.93
C PRO A 157 11.57 -1.08 -9.03
N TYR A 158 12.38 -0.74 -8.03
CA TYR A 158 12.81 0.66 -7.80
C TYR A 158 14.29 0.93 -8.08
N GLY A 159 15.06 -0.07 -8.50
CA GLY A 159 16.45 0.19 -8.86
C GLY A 159 17.30 -1.06 -9.05
N ARG A 160 18.54 -0.97 -8.56
CA ARG A 160 19.57 -2.01 -8.70
C ARG A 160 20.30 -2.27 -7.38
N THR A 161 19.71 -1.86 -6.26
CA THR A 161 20.27 -2.13 -4.94
C THR A 161 20.27 -3.64 -4.73
N PRO A 162 21.40 -4.27 -4.36
CA PRO A 162 21.43 -5.71 -4.11
C PRO A 162 20.36 -6.12 -3.09
N LEU A 163 19.63 -7.19 -3.39
CA LEU A 163 18.49 -7.63 -2.57
C LEU A 163 18.93 -7.99 -1.15
N ASP A 164 20.14 -8.56 -0.98
CA ASP A 164 20.71 -8.86 0.33
C ASP A 164 20.92 -7.60 1.18
N GLN A 165 21.30 -6.49 0.56
CA GLN A 165 21.38 -5.20 1.23
C GLN A 165 19.98 -4.71 1.61
N SER A 166 19.00 -4.83 0.72
CA SER A 166 17.63 -4.40 1.03
C SER A 166 17.03 -5.20 2.20
N VAL A 167 17.18 -6.54 2.19
CA VAL A 167 16.73 -7.40 3.29
C VAL A 167 17.35 -6.98 4.63
N ARG A 168 18.67 -6.71 4.67
CA ARG A 168 19.34 -6.23 5.89
C ARG A 168 18.81 -4.88 6.37
N GLU A 169 18.61 -3.93 5.45
CA GLU A 169 18.08 -2.61 5.77
C GLU A 169 16.63 -2.68 6.28
N TRP A 170 15.79 -3.51 5.67
CA TRP A 170 14.41 -3.71 6.11
C TRP A 170 14.32 -4.46 7.45
N ASP A 171 15.21 -5.40 7.75
CA ASP A 171 15.24 -6.08 9.05
C ASP A 171 15.56 -5.08 10.17
N ARG A 172 16.66 -4.31 10.06
CA ARG A 172 17.02 -3.31 11.06
C ARG A 172 15.98 -2.20 11.20
N SER A 173 15.38 -1.74 10.10
CA SER A 173 14.32 -0.73 10.12
C SER A 173 13.06 -1.23 10.81
N SER A 174 12.63 -2.47 10.49
CA SER A 174 11.43 -3.06 11.09
C SER A 174 11.63 -3.31 12.58
N ARG A 175 12.83 -3.76 13.00
CA ARG A 175 13.16 -3.92 14.43
C ARG A 175 13.19 -2.58 15.17
N LEU A 176 13.82 -1.54 14.61
CA LEU A 176 13.76 -0.18 15.16
C LEU A 176 12.31 0.28 15.32
N PHE A 177 11.47 0.03 14.31
CA PHE A 177 10.06 0.45 14.35
C PHE A 177 9.26 -0.30 15.40
N SER A 178 9.53 -1.58 15.61
CA SER A 178 8.88 -2.42 16.63
C SER A 178 9.06 -1.89 18.06
N GLN A 179 10.16 -1.15 18.32
CA GLN A 179 10.48 -0.57 19.63
C GLN A 179 9.52 0.56 20.04
N LEU A 180 8.75 1.14 19.11
CA LEU A 180 7.70 2.13 19.43
C LEU A 180 6.72 1.62 20.50
N ARG A 181 6.52 0.30 20.57
CA ARG A 181 5.66 -0.37 21.57
C ARG A 181 6.14 -0.19 23.00
N GLU A 182 7.44 0.00 23.21
CA GLU A 182 8.01 0.32 24.54
C GLU A 182 7.48 1.66 25.07
N SER A 183 7.05 2.55 24.17
CA SER A 183 6.39 3.82 24.49
C SER A 183 4.86 3.80 24.36
N GLY A 184 4.25 2.61 24.22
CA GLY A 184 2.79 2.46 24.09
C GLY A 184 2.22 2.81 22.71
N VAL A 185 3.08 2.97 21.68
CA VAL A 185 2.67 3.25 20.30
C VAL A 185 2.76 1.96 19.49
N GLU A 186 1.65 1.54 18.86
CA GLU A 186 1.64 0.34 18.01
C GLU A 186 2.08 0.71 16.58
N PRO A 187 3.25 0.24 16.10
CA PRO A 187 3.74 0.49 14.75
C PRO A 187 2.93 -0.32 13.73
N HIS A 188 2.55 0.33 12.64
CA HIS A 188 1.82 -0.28 11.53
C HIS A 188 2.68 -0.33 10.26
N LEU A 189 2.86 -1.53 9.71
CA LEU A 189 3.66 -1.74 8.50
C LEU A 189 2.86 -2.39 7.38
N GLU A 190 2.82 -1.76 6.23
CA GLU A 190 2.14 -2.28 5.05
C GLU A 190 3.13 -2.93 4.07
N SER A 191 2.90 -4.19 3.69
CA SER A 191 3.62 -4.81 2.57
C SER A 191 3.19 -4.19 1.24
N PHE A 192 4.16 -3.88 0.37
CA PHE A 192 3.89 -3.52 -1.04
C PHE A 192 4.01 -4.73 -2.01
N GLY A 193 4.19 -5.94 -1.46
CA GLY A 193 4.37 -7.19 -2.21
C GLY A 193 3.23 -7.56 -3.15
N GLY A 194 2.00 -7.12 -2.85
CA GLY A 194 0.85 -7.34 -3.72
C GLY A 194 0.79 -6.44 -4.95
N CYS A 195 1.72 -5.50 -5.07
CA CYS A 195 1.80 -4.56 -6.19
C CYS A 195 3.01 -4.86 -7.08
N MET A 196 4.21 -5.01 -6.50
CA MET A 196 5.47 -5.22 -7.24
C MET A 196 5.63 -4.25 -8.43
N LEU A 197 5.68 -4.77 -9.67
CA LEU A 197 5.80 -3.97 -10.90
C LEU A 197 4.47 -3.34 -11.37
N GLY A 198 3.36 -3.66 -10.69
CA GLY A 198 2.05 -3.07 -10.93
C GLY A 198 1.24 -3.67 -12.08
N GLN A 199 1.88 -4.37 -13.01
CA GLN A 199 1.21 -4.97 -14.17
C GLN A 199 1.88 -6.27 -14.61
N LEU A 200 1.09 -7.14 -15.26
CA LEU A 200 1.53 -8.41 -15.85
C LEU A 200 2.19 -9.37 -14.86
N CYS A 201 1.94 -9.24 -13.56
CA CYS A 201 2.38 -10.21 -12.57
C CYS A 201 1.20 -11.13 -12.26
N PRO A 202 1.28 -12.45 -12.51
CA PRO A 202 0.20 -13.36 -12.18
C PRO A 202 -0.18 -13.24 -10.69
N PRO A 203 -1.48 -13.20 -10.34
CA PRO A 203 -1.92 -12.91 -8.98
C PRO A 203 -1.34 -13.80 -7.90
N SER A 204 -1.08 -15.08 -8.21
CA SER A 204 -0.47 -16.02 -7.27
C SER A 204 0.91 -15.57 -6.77
N LEU A 205 1.73 -14.95 -7.64
CA LEU A 205 3.03 -14.42 -7.26
C LEU A 205 2.89 -13.17 -6.36
N LEU A 206 1.97 -12.26 -6.70
CA LEU A 206 1.70 -11.06 -5.90
C LEU A 206 1.21 -11.43 -4.49
N VAL A 207 0.28 -12.39 -4.41
CA VAL A 207 -0.22 -12.95 -3.14
C VAL A 207 0.92 -13.58 -2.33
N ALA A 208 1.76 -14.40 -2.96
CA ALA A 208 2.87 -15.06 -2.27
C ALA A 208 3.89 -14.05 -1.71
N ILE A 209 4.30 -13.05 -2.50
CA ILE A 209 5.25 -12.02 -2.05
C ILE A 209 4.64 -11.19 -0.91
N SER A 210 3.37 -10.78 -1.01
CA SER A 210 2.74 -10.01 0.06
C SER A 210 2.65 -10.79 1.37
N ALA A 211 2.28 -12.07 1.31
CA ALA A 211 2.23 -12.94 2.49
C ALA A 211 3.61 -13.19 3.11
N LEU A 212 4.65 -13.40 2.30
CA LEU A 212 6.02 -13.60 2.77
C LEU A 212 6.61 -12.33 3.41
N GLU A 213 6.37 -11.15 2.84
CA GLU A 213 6.80 -9.89 3.45
C GLU A 213 6.05 -9.60 4.75
N ALA A 214 4.76 -9.91 4.82
CA ALA A 214 4.00 -9.80 6.07
C ALA A 214 4.56 -10.71 7.16
N LEU A 215 4.91 -11.96 6.82
CA LEU A 215 5.57 -12.88 7.75
C LEU A 215 6.96 -12.36 8.17
N PHE A 216 7.73 -11.75 7.25
CA PHE A 216 8.99 -11.09 7.57
C PHE A 216 8.79 -9.98 8.62
N PHE A 217 7.81 -9.09 8.44
CA PHE A 217 7.51 -8.03 9.42
C PHE A 217 7.07 -8.58 10.76
N HIS A 218 6.23 -9.61 10.76
CA HIS A 218 5.81 -10.30 11.97
C HIS A 218 7.01 -10.87 12.75
N ARG A 219 7.97 -11.49 12.07
CA ARG A 219 9.22 -11.99 12.68
C ARG A 219 10.14 -10.88 13.19
N CYS A 220 10.04 -9.67 12.64
CA CYS A 220 10.70 -8.48 13.18
C CYS A 220 9.97 -7.86 14.39
N GLY A 221 8.83 -8.42 14.81
CA GLY A 221 8.07 -7.97 15.99
C GLY A 221 6.93 -6.99 15.71
N ILE A 222 6.59 -6.76 14.44
CA ILE A 222 5.43 -5.94 14.06
C ILE A 222 4.14 -6.74 14.25
N ARG A 223 3.14 -6.15 14.94
CA ARG A 223 1.85 -6.83 15.24
C ARG A 223 0.64 -6.20 14.55
N SER A 224 0.84 -5.09 13.85
CA SER A 224 -0.16 -4.38 13.06
C SER A 224 0.33 -4.29 11.61
N ILE A 225 -0.27 -5.07 10.71
CA ILE A 225 0.23 -5.24 9.33
C ILE A 225 -0.86 -5.02 8.29
N SER A 226 -0.58 -4.29 7.21
CA SER A 226 -1.42 -4.36 6.00
C SER A 226 -0.79 -5.28 4.97
N VAL A 227 -1.61 -6.10 4.31
CA VAL A 227 -1.21 -6.87 3.13
C VAL A 227 -1.86 -6.32 1.88
N SER A 228 -1.08 -6.12 0.83
CA SER A 228 -1.55 -5.44 -0.38
C SER A 228 -1.99 -6.43 -1.45
N TYR A 229 -2.87 -5.96 -2.31
CA TYR A 229 -3.17 -6.57 -3.60
C TYR A 229 -3.52 -5.48 -4.62
N ALA A 230 -2.84 -5.44 -5.75
CA ALA A 230 -3.18 -4.54 -6.85
C ALA A 230 -4.22 -5.19 -7.77
N GLN A 231 -5.30 -4.46 -8.06
CA GLN A 231 -6.26 -4.80 -9.11
C GLN A 231 -5.52 -5.17 -10.39
N GLN A 232 -5.90 -6.29 -11.00
CA GLN A 232 -5.34 -6.77 -12.26
C GLN A 232 -6.40 -6.66 -13.38
N THR A 233 -6.34 -7.59 -14.34
CA THR A 233 -7.05 -7.49 -15.62
C THR A 233 -8.37 -8.25 -15.64
N HIS A 234 -8.65 -9.07 -14.61
CA HIS A 234 -9.84 -9.91 -14.54
C HIS A 234 -10.49 -9.87 -13.16
N PRO A 235 -11.74 -9.35 -13.03
CA PRO A 235 -12.40 -9.14 -11.74
C PRO A 235 -12.51 -10.40 -10.86
N GLU A 236 -12.89 -11.56 -11.42
CA GLU A 236 -13.00 -12.78 -10.62
C GLU A 236 -11.64 -13.30 -10.16
N GLN A 237 -10.58 -13.06 -10.95
CA GLN A 237 -9.24 -13.50 -10.61
C GLN A 237 -8.69 -12.65 -9.45
N ASP A 238 -9.05 -11.37 -9.43
CA ASP A 238 -8.77 -10.48 -8.30
C ASP A 238 -9.50 -10.91 -7.02
N VAL A 239 -10.77 -11.33 -7.12
CA VAL A 239 -11.52 -11.88 -5.98
C VAL A 239 -10.87 -13.16 -5.46
N GLU A 240 -10.48 -14.08 -6.35
CA GLU A 240 -9.74 -15.30 -6.01
C GLU A 240 -8.41 -14.98 -5.30
N ALA A 241 -7.70 -13.96 -5.76
CA ALA A 241 -6.41 -13.55 -5.20
C ALA A 241 -6.53 -12.95 -3.80
N VAL A 242 -7.52 -12.07 -3.57
CA VAL A 242 -7.77 -11.53 -2.23
C VAL A 242 -8.18 -12.63 -1.25
N ALA A 243 -9.03 -13.57 -1.68
CA ALA A 243 -9.39 -14.73 -0.87
C ALA A 243 -8.16 -15.60 -0.53
N ALA A 244 -7.28 -15.83 -1.50
CA ALA A 244 -6.04 -16.57 -1.31
C ALA A 244 -5.09 -15.85 -0.31
N LEU A 245 -4.94 -14.54 -0.44
CA LEU A 245 -4.13 -13.72 0.46
C LEU A 245 -4.65 -13.80 1.90
N ARG A 246 -5.97 -13.65 2.11
CA ARG A 246 -6.58 -13.80 3.44
C ARG A 246 -6.33 -15.18 4.03
N ALA A 247 -6.50 -16.25 3.24
CA ALA A 247 -6.28 -17.62 3.69
C ALA A 247 -4.82 -17.88 4.11
N LEU A 248 -3.86 -17.36 3.34
CA LEU A 248 -2.44 -17.47 3.66
C LEU A 248 -2.08 -16.63 4.89
N CYS A 249 -2.55 -15.39 5.00
CA CYS A 249 -2.30 -14.55 6.17
C CYS A 249 -2.91 -15.14 7.44
N ALA A 250 -4.12 -15.70 7.39
CA ALA A 250 -4.73 -16.39 8.53
C ALA A 250 -3.87 -17.57 9.03
N ARG A 251 -3.22 -18.30 8.11
CA ARG A 251 -2.30 -19.40 8.44
C ARG A 251 -0.95 -18.90 8.97
N LEU A 252 -0.39 -17.85 8.38
CA LEU A 252 0.98 -17.40 8.66
C LEU A 252 1.08 -16.41 9.82
N LEU A 253 -0.01 -15.73 10.16
CA LEU A 253 -0.04 -14.58 11.08
C LEU A 253 -1.13 -14.75 12.17
N PRO A 254 -1.13 -15.83 12.95
CA PRO A 254 -2.24 -16.18 13.86
C PRO A 254 -2.46 -15.19 15.02
N ASP A 255 -1.41 -14.45 15.40
CA ASP A 255 -1.37 -13.53 16.55
C ASP A 255 -1.09 -12.07 16.12
N THR A 256 -1.23 -11.77 14.83
CA THR A 256 -1.06 -10.43 14.25
C THR A 256 -2.40 -9.85 13.89
N VAL A 257 -2.62 -8.56 14.18
CA VAL A 257 -3.72 -7.81 13.60
C VAL A 257 -3.33 -7.41 12.19
N TRP A 258 -4.09 -7.85 11.19
CA TRP A 258 -3.85 -7.48 9.82
C TRP A 258 -5.13 -7.17 9.04
N HIS A 259 -4.99 -6.43 7.95
CA HIS A 259 -6.07 -6.12 7.02
C HIS A 259 -5.56 -6.06 5.58
N VAL A 260 -6.47 -6.17 4.61
CA VAL A 260 -6.17 -6.10 3.18
C VAL A 260 -6.30 -4.67 2.69
N VAL A 261 -5.34 -4.25 1.86
CA VAL A 261 -5.41 -3.01 1.10
C VAL A 261 -5.42 -3.28 -0.40
N ILE A 262 -6.47 -2.83 -1.06
CA ILE A 262 -6.58 -2.87 -2.52
C ILE A 262 -5.85 -1.66 -3.11
N TYR A 263 -5.03 -1.88 -4.13
CA TYR A 263 -4.50 -0.82 -4.95
C TYR A 263 -5.28 -0.78 -6.25
N THR A 264 -5.82 0.38 -6.59
CA THR A 264 -6.32 0.62 -7.95
C THR A 264 -5.22 0.35 -8.97
N TYR A 265 -5.60 -0.15 -10.15
CA TYR A 265 -4.70 -0.63 -11.19
C TYR A 265 -3.41 0.21 -11.35
N MET A 266 -2.29 -0.49 -11.38
CA MET A 266 -0.95 0.10 -11.27
C MET A 266 -0.17 0.08 -12.60
N GLY A 267 -0.79 -0.39 -13.69
CA GLY A 267 -0.21 -0.38 -15.03
C GLY A 267 -0.52 0.89 -15.83
N VAL A 268 -0.50 0.79 -17.16
CA VAL A 268 -0.85 1.91 -18.05
C VAL A 268 -2.32 2.32 -17.83
N TYR A 269 -2.51 3.55 -17.35
CA TYR A 269 -3.82 4.05 -16.92
C TYR A 269 -4.65 4.61 -18.10
N PRO A 270 -6.00 4.57 -18.02
CA PRO A 270 -6.88 5.24 -18.97
C PRO A 270 -6.51 6.72 -19.21
N THR A 271 -6.72 7.16 -20.45
CA THR A 271 -6.45 8.55 -20.87
C THR A 271 -7.68 9.44 -20.80
N THR A 272 -8.88 8.85 -20.77
CA THR A 272 -10.14 9.55 -20.55
C THR A 272 -10.49 9.64 -19.07
N ASP A 273 -11.18 10.72 -18.68
CA ASP A 273 -11.62 10.91 -17.30
C ASP A 273 -12.68 9.86 -16.93
N ALA A 274 -13.58 9.54 -17.86
CA ALA A 274 -14.60 8.50 -17.68
C ALA A 274 -13.99 7.10 -17.51
N GLY A 275 -13.02 6.71 -18.35
CA GLY A 275 -12.30 5.45 -18.20
C GLY A 275 -11.52 5.38 -16.88
N SER A 276 -10.92 6.50 -16.46
CA SER A 276 -10.21 6.61 -15.18
C SER A 276 -11.12 6.36 -13.97
N TYR A 277 -12.32 6.95 -13.96
CA TYR A 277 -13.31 6.72 -12.90
C TYR A 277 -13.93 5.32 -12.98
N ALA A 278 -14.21 4.80 -14.17
CA ALA A 278 -14.73 3.44 -14.33
C ALA A 278 -13.76 2.39 -13.75
N LEU A 279 -12.45 2.54 -14.02
CA LEU A 279 -11.42 1.68 -13.47
C LEU A 279 -11.28 1.80 -11.94
N LEU A 280 -11.31 3.02 -11.41
CA LEU A 280 -11.36 3.26 -9.96
C LEU A 280 -12.61 2.63 -9.33
N GLY A 281 -13.75 2.72 -10.02
CA GLY A 281 -15.01 2.12 -9.59
C GLY A 281 -14.91 0.60 -9.48
N GLU A 282 -14.28 -0.07 -10.45
CA GLU A 282 -14.02 -1.52 -10.36
C GLU A 282 -13.11 -1.88 -9.19
N ALA A 283 -12.10 -1.06 -8.86
CA ALA A 283 -11.27 -1.28 -7.69
C ALA A 283 -12.07 -1.13 -6.37
N ALA A 284 -12.97 -0.14 -6.30
CA ALA A 284 -13.86 0.05 -5.16
C ALA A 284 -14.88 -1.08 -5.00
N ARG A 285 -15.46 -1.57 -6.11
CA ARG A 285 -16.33 -2.77 -6.12
C ARG A 285 -15.57 -4.02 -5.70
N LEU A 286 -14.33 -4.21 -6.18
CA LEU A 286 -13.47 -5.30 -5.72
C LEU A 286 -13.31 -5.24 -4.20
N ALA A 287 -12.93 -4.08 -3.65
CA ALA A 287 -12.76 -3.91 -2.20
C ALA A 287 -14.04 -4.25 -1.42
N ALA A 288 -15.20 -3.78 -1.88
CA ALA A 288 -16.49 -4.11 -1.25
C ALA A 288 -16.81 -5.62 -1.33
N ARG A 289 -16.71 -6.23 -2.52
CA ARG A 289 -17.00 -7.66 -2.75
C ARG A 289 -16.10 -8.59 -1.94
N THR A 290 -14.85 -8.21 -1.71
CA THR A 290 -13.87 -9.02 -0.95
C THR A 290 -13.79 -8.66 0.53
N GLY A 291 -14.63 -7.72 0.99
CA GLY A 291 -14.58 -7.19 2.35
C GLY A 291 -13.24 -6.55 2.71
N SER A 292 -12.49 -6.03 1.74
CA SER A 292 -11.22 -5.35 1.98
C SER A 292 -11.43 -4.06 2.75
N GLU A 293 -10.55 -3.81 3.69
CA GLU A 293 -10.72 -2.79 4.72
C GLU A 293 -10.25 -1.42 4.22
N ARG A 294 -9.34 -1.41 3.23
CA ARG A 294 -8.76 -0.19 2.67
C ARG A 294 -8.53 -0.25 1.17
N ILE A 295 -8.57 0.90 0.52
CA ILE A 295 -8.19 1.10 -0.88
C ILE A 295 -7.24 2.31 -1.05
N ILE A 296 -6.22 2.16 -1.90
CA ILE A 296 -5.40 3.26 -2.41
C ILE A 296 -5.98 3.74 -3.72
N VAL A 297 -6.50 4.97 -3.74
CA VAL A 297 -7.17 5.53 -4.92
C VAL A 297 -6.17 6.09 -5.93
N LYS A 298 -6.58 6.07 -7.20
CA LYS A 298 -5.95 6.75 -8.33
C LYS A 298 -6.87 7.85 -8.83
N THR A 299 -6.33 8.86 -9.50
CA THR A 299 -7.11 10.00 -9.99
C THR A 299 -7.13 10.04 -11.52
N VAL A 300 -7.99 10.89 -12.08
CA VAL A 300 -8.01 11.20 -13.53
C VAL A 300 -6.70 11.80 -14.05
N ALA A 301 -5.82 12.27 -13.16
CA ALA A 301 -4.53 12.84 -13.54
C ALA A 301 -3.44 11.78 -13.75
N GLU A 302 -3.68 10.52 -13.38
CA GLU A 302 -2.66 9.46 -13.34
C GLU A 302 -1.91 9.28 -14.67
N SER A 303 -2.59 9.38 -15.81
CA SER A 303 -1.96 9.26 -17.13
C SER A 303 -1.20 10.51 -17.59
N ARG A 304 -1.20 11.59 -16.80
CA ARG A 304 -0.79 12.93 -17.24
C ARG A 304 0.22 13.60 -16.30
N ARG A 305 -0.03 13.63 -14.99
CA ARG A 305 0.74 14.40 -14.00
C ARG A 305 0.43 14.00 -12.56
N ILE A 306 1.15 14.60 -11.61
CA ILE A 306 0.79 14.56 -10.19
C ILE A 306 -0.59 15.25 -9.99
N PRO A 307 -1.52 14.63 -9.25
CA PRO A 307 -2.85 15.19 -9.00
C PRO A 307 -2.83 16.46 -8.13
N THR A 308 -3.84 17.30 -8.30
CA THR A 308 -4.14 18.38 -7.35
C THR A 308 -4.77 17.83 -6.06
N ILE A 309 -4.99 18.68 -5.06
CA ILE A 309 -5.66 18.26 -3.82
C ILE A 309 -7.12 17.91 -4.10
N GLU A 310 -7.77 18.70 -4.95
CA GLU A 310 -9.18 18.56 -5.33
C GLU A 310 -9.43 17.25 -6.09
N GLU A 311 -8.54 16.90 -7.02
CA GLU A 311 -8.61 15.63 -7.76
C GLU A 311 -8.41 14.42 -6.85
N ASN A 312 -7.55 14.53 -5.83
CA ASN A 312 -7.42 13.49 -4.80
C ASN A 312 -8.72 13.34 -4.00
N VAL A 313 -9.29 14.45 -3.52
CA VAL A 313 -10.55 14.42 -2.75
C VAL A 313 -11.69 13.84 -3.57
N ALA A 314 -11.84 14.24 -4.84
CA ALA A 314 -12.87 13.71 -5.73
C ALA A 314 -12.74 12.18 -5.92
N ALA A 315 -11.53 11.66 -6.09
CA ALA A 315 -11.29 10.23 -6.20
C ALA A 315 -11.62 9.47 -4.90
N LEU A 316 -11.31 10.05 -3.73
CA LEU A 316 -11.65 9.45 -2.43
C LEU A 316 -13.16 9.33 -2.23
N GLU A 317 -13.89 10.42 -2.49
CA GLU A 317 -15.34 10.45 -2.35
C GLU A 317 -16.01 9.51 -3.35
N TYR A 318 -15.57 9.52 -4.61
CA TYR A 318 -16.08 8.60 -5.64
C TYR A 318 -15.90 7.13 -5.25
N ALA A 319 -14.69 6.73 -4.82
CA ALA A 319 -14.42 5.35 -4.42
C ALA A 319 -15.26 4.93 -3.20
N SER A 320 -15.45 5.85 -2.24
CA SER A 320 -16.28 5.63 -1.06
C SER A 320 -17.76 5.42 -1.44
N ASP A 321 -18.30 6.28 -2.31
CA ASP A 321 -19.69 6.21 -2.75
C ASP A 321 -19.96 4.93 -3.58
N VAL A 322 -19.03 4.55 -4.47
CA VAL A 322 -19.14 3.30 -5.24
C VAL A 322 -19.10 2.06 -4.34
N ALA A 323 -18.18 2.01 -3.37
CA ALA A 323 -18.09 0.89 -2.44
C ALA A 323 -19.34 0.77 -1.56
N ALA A 324 -19.90 1.90 -1.11
CA ALA A 324 -21.14 1.91 -0.35
C ALA A 324 -22.34 1.44 -1.18
N ALA A 325 -22.43 1.86 -2.45
CA ALA A 325 -23.47 1.41 -3.36
C ALA A 325 -23.38 -0.10 -3.64
N GLU A 326 -22.17 -0.63 -3.87
CA GLU A 326 -21.95 -2.07 -4.07
C GLU A 326 -22.37 -2.88 -2.83
N ALA A 327 -22.01 -2.39 -1.63
CA ALA A 327 -22.37 -3.05 -0.37
C ALA A 327 -23.88 -3.02 -0.06
N ALA A 328 -24.63 -2.06 -0.63
CA ALA A 328 -26.07 -1.93 -0.44
C ALA A 328 -26.89 -2.89 -1.31
N VAL A 329 -26.30 -3.48 -2.37
CA VAL A 329 -26.98 -4.45 -3.23
C VAL A 329 -27.27 -5.73 -2.43
N PRO A 330 -28.54 -6.12 -2.22
CA PRO A 330 -28.86 -7.38 -1.57
C PRO A 330 -28.31 -8.51 -2.43
N ALA A 331 -27.47 -9.38 -1.85
CA ALA A 331 -27.02 -10.60 -2.53
C ALA A 331 -28.25 -11.46 -2.86
N LEU A 332 -28.72 -11.36 -4.10
CA LEU A 332 -29.79 -12.21 -4.63
C LEU A 332 -29.22 -13.64 -4.69
N GLY A 333 -29.49 -14.44 -3.66
CA GLY A 333 -29.21 -15.89 -3.65
C GLY A 333 -28.15 -16.39 -2.65
N ALA A 334 -27.50 -15.54 -1.86
CA ALA A 334 -26.59 -15.99 -0.80
C ALA A 334 -27.34 -16.03 0.55
N GLY A 335 -27.46 -17.22 1.14
CA GLY A 335 -28.07 -17.41 2.45
C GLY A 335 -27.39 -16.54 3.50
N ALA A 336 -28.12 -16.17 4.56
CA ALA A 336 -27.64 -15.25 5.60
C ALA A 336 -26.35 -15.69 6.34
N GLY A 337 -25.83 -16.89 6.08
CA GLY A 337 -24.52 -17.38 6.55
C GLY A 337 -23.31 -17.00 5.69
N ASP A 338 -23.50 -16.55 4.44
CA ASP A 338 -22.38 -16.24 3.51
C ASP A 338 -21.91 -14.77 3.58
N ARG A 339 -22.67 -13.90 4.27
CA ARG A 339 -22.34 -12.46 4.39
C ARG A 339 -21.27 -12.17 5.44
N GLN A 340 -20.88 -13.18 6.22
CA GLN A 340 -19.83 -13.10 7.23
C GLN A 340 -18.66 -13.97 6.79
N GLY A 341 -17.95 -13.50 5.76
CA GLY A 341 -16.82 -14.22 5.17
C GLY A 341 -17.30 -15.41 4.35
N GLY A 342 -17.37 -15.23 3.02
CA GLY A 342 -17.05 -16.34 2.14
C GLY A 342 -15.68 -16.85 2.59
N GLY A 343 -15.68 -18.00 3.28
CA GLY A 343 -14.47 -18.57 3.83
C GLY A 343 -13.41 -18.74 2.73
N PRO A 344 -12.15 -19.03 3.10
CA PRO A 344 -11.13 -19.40 2.15
C PRO A 344 -11.73 -20.32 1.09
N ARG A 345 -11.64 -19.96 -0.19
CA ARG A 345 -11.77 -20.93 -1.28
C ARG A 345 -10.36 -21.46 -1.50
N PRO A 346 -9.90 -22.47 -0.73
CA PRO A 346 -8.54 -22.98 -0.85
C PRO A 346 -8.37 -23.74 -2.17
N ASP A 347 -9.46 -23.92 -2.91
CA ASP A 347 -9.51 -24.69 -4.15
C ASP A 347 -9.32 -23.82 -5.40
N SER A 348 -9.03 -22.51 -5.26
CA SER A 348 -8.69 -21.68 -6.41
C SER A 348 -7.27 -22.00 -6.90
N GLN A 349 -7.06 -21.89 -8.22
CA GLN A 349 -5.73 -22.03 -8.79
C GLN A 349 -4.76 -20.98 -8.20
N THR A 350 -5.23 -19.75 -8.02
CA THR A 350 -4.46 -18.66 -7.42
C THR A 350 -3.95 -19.03 -6.03
N TYR A 351 -4.80 -19.61 -5.17
CA TYR A 351 -4.38 -20.09 -3.86
C TYR A 351 -3.38 -21.24 -3.97
N THR A 352 -3.66 -22.24 -4.82
CA THR A 352 -2.80 -23.42 -4.95
C THR A 352 -1.39 -23.04 -5.39
N GLU A 353 -1.26 -22.16 -6.38
CA GLU A 353 0.02 -21.62 -6.82
C GLU A 353 0.70 -20.78 -5.73
N ALA A 354 -0.02 -19.85 -5.09
CA ALA A 354 0.54 -18.98 -4.07
C ALA A 354 1.01 -19.76 -2.83
N ALA A 355 0.24 -20.75 -2.38
CA ALA A 355 0.59 -21.62 -1.27
C ALA A 355 1.84 -22.44 -1.60
N ALA A 356 1.94 -23.02 -2.80
CA ALA A 356 3.13 -23.74 -3.25
C ALA A 356 4.38 -22.85 -3.28
N LEU A 357 4.26 -21.60 -3.75
CA LEU A 357 5.34 -20.61 -3.71
C LEU A 357 5.76 -20.31 -2.27
N VAL A 358 4.82 -19.96 -1.40
CA VAL A 358 5.07 -19.65 0.01
C VAL A 358 5.76 -20.81 0.70
N ASP A 359 5.20 -22.02 0.62
CA ASP A 359 5.72 -23.18 1.33
C ASP A 359 7.10 -23.58 0.79
N ALA A 360 7.33 -23.49 -0.52
CA ALA A 360 8.64 -23.76 -1.09
C ALA A 360 9.70 -22.74 -0.63
N VAL A 361 9.34 -21.46 -0.50
CA VAL A 361 10.25 -20.42 0.02
C VAL A 361 10.57 -20.69 1.49
N LEU A 362 9.55 -20.93 2.33
CA LEU A 362 9.75 -21.17 3.77
C LEU A 362 10.54 -22.45 4.07
N ASN A 363 10.54 -23.42 3.16
CA ASN A 363 11.38 -24.62 3.26
C ASN A 363 12.86 -24.38 2.87
N LEU A 364 13.24 -23.19 2.39
CA LEU A 364 14.64 -22.89 2.04
C LEU A 364 15.49 -22.57 3.27
N HIS A 365 14.90 -21.94 4.31
CA HIS A 365 15.59 -21.47 5.49
C HIS A 365 14.61 -21.02 6.59
N ASP A 366 14.98 -21.17 7.87
CA ASP A 366 14.13 -20.79 9.02
C ASP A 366 13.96 -19.26 9.16
N ASP A 367 15.02 -18.50 8.89
CA ASP A 367 14.95 -17.05 8.73
C ASP A 367 14.32 -16.65 7.39
N VAL A 368 13.20 -15.93 7.44
CA VAL A 368 12.42 -15.51 6.27
C VAL A 368 13.22 -14.59 5.34
N GLY A 369 14.07 -13.72 5.90
CA GLY A 369 14.95 -12.86 5.10
C GLY A 369 15.91 -13.66 4.24
N GLN A 370 16.59 -14.65 4.84
CA GLN A 370 17.46 -15.58 4.11
C GLN A 370 16.68 -16.47 3.13
N ALA A 371 15.48 -16.90 3.49
CA ALA A 371 14.61 -17.68 2.62
C ALA A 371 14.26 -16.90 1.33
N LEU A 372 13.92 -15.61 1.45
CA LEU A 372 13.67 -14.72 0.30
C LEU A 372 14.91 -14.60 -0.60
N LEU A 373 16.10 -14.41 -0.01
CA LEU A 373 17.35 -14.31 -0.78
C LEU A 373 17.65 -15.60 -1.56
N LEU A 374 17.52 -16.75 -0.89
CA LEU A 374 17.69 -18.05 -1.52
C LEU A 374 16.64 -18.29 -2.61
N ALA A 375 15.40 -17.84 -2.41
CA ALA A 375 14.33 -18.02 -3.37
C ALA A 375 14.60 -17.31 -4.68
N PHE A 376 14.99 -16.03 -4.66
CA PHE A 376 15.36 -15.29 -5.87
C PHE A 376 16.62 -15.87 -6.53
N LYS A 377 17.65 -16.21 -5.73
CA LYS A 377 18.88 -16.83 -6.24
C LYS A 377 18.64 -18.18 -6.94
N ARG A 378 17.66 -18.96 -6.47
CA ARG A 378 17.27 -20.26 -7.04
C ARG A 378 16.15 -20.17 -8.08
N GLY A 379 15.53 -19.01 -8.25
CA GLY A 379 14.38 -18.80 -9.14
C GLY A 379 13.06 -19.37 -8.62
N TYR A 380 12.95 -19.64 -7.31
CA TYR A 380 11.68 -20.03 -6.67
C TYR A 380 10.71 -18.85 -6.56
N LEU A 381 11.26 -17.64 -6.57
CA LEU A 381 10.56 -16.40 -6.87
C LEU A 381 11.28 -15.74 -8.06
N ASP A 382 10.52 -15.38 -9.08
CA ASP A 382 11.03 -14.73 -10.29
C ASP A 382 9.91 -13.91 -10.93
N VAL A 383 10.08 -12.58 -10.93
CA VAL A 383 9.06 -11.61 -11.30
C VAL A 383 9.09 -11.39 -12.81
N PRO A 384 8.00 -11.66 -13.56
CA PRO A 384 7.95 -11.44 -14.99
C PRO A 384 8.32 -10.00 -15.36
N TYR A 385 9.15 -9.84 -16.40
CA TYR A 385 9.58 -8.54 -16.93
C TYR A 385 10.39 -7.66 -15.97
N CYS A 386 10.76 -8.16 -14.78
CA CYS A 386 11.64 -7.44 -13.87
C CYS A 386 13.07 -7.40 -14.42
N VAL A 387 13.66 -6.20 -14.45
CA VAL A 387 15.02 -5.94 -14.94
C VAL A 387 16.06 -5.84 -13.82
N HIS A 388 15.65 -6.09 -12.57
CA HIS A 388 16.57 -6.08 -11.43
C HIS A 388 17.63 -7.18 -11.57
N PRO A 389 18.93 -6.91 -11.32
CA PRO A 389 19.99 -7.91 -11.49
C PRO A 389 19.81 -9.20 -10.67
N ASP A 390 19.21 -9.10 -9.48
CA ASP A 390 18.93 -10.25 -8.62
C ASP A 390 17.63 -11.01 -9.00
N ASN A 391 16.89 -10.54 -10.01
CA ASN A 391 15.77 -11.27 -10.57
C ASN A 391 16.26 -12.19 -11.70
N MET A 392 15.96 -13.49 -11.62
CA MET A 392 16.47 -14.48 -12.57
C MET A 392 15.99 -14.24 -14.01
N GLY A 393 14.81 -13.65 -14.19
CA GLY A 393 14.30 -13.19 -15.47
C GLY A 393 13.87 -14.31 -16.42
N ARG A 394 13.59 -15.51 -15.89
CA ARG A 394 13.18 -16.71 -16.64
C ARG A 394 11.67 -16.89 -16.69
N THR A 395 10.91 -16.16 -15.89
CA THR A 395 9.44 -16.18 -15.94
C THR A 395 8.87 -15.20 -16.96
N ARG A 396 7.77 -15.58 -17.59
CA ARG A 396 6.97 -14.72 -18.48
C ARG A 396 5.50 -14.97 -18.22
N SER A 397 4.69 -13.92 -18.38
CA SER A 397 3.24 -13.95 -18.23
C SER A 397 2.57 -13.34 -19.44
N PHE A 398 1.29 -13.63 -19.62
CA PHE A 398 0.46 -13.04 -20.68
C PHE A 398 -0.98 -12.89 -20.19
N ILE A 399 -1.78 -12.10 -20.90
CA ILE A 399 -3.22 -11.99 -20.71
C ILE A 399 -3.89 -12.95 -21.70
N ASP A 400 -4.69 -13.89 -21.22
CA ASP A 400 -5.41 -14.84 -22.07
C ASP A 400 -6.67 -14.23 -22.72
N GLY A 401 -7.37 -14.99 -23.56
CA GLY A 401 -8.55 -14.51 -24.29
C GLY A 401 -9.75 -14.13 -23.40
N THR A 402 -9.72 -14.48 -22.11
CA THR A 402 -10.73 -14.08 -21.12
C THR A 402 -10.32 -12.83 -20.34
N GLY A 403 -9.08 -12.36 -20.51
CA GLY A 403 -8.52 -11.27 -19.73
C GLY A 403 -7.78 -11.72 -18.46
N ARG A 404 -7.67 -13.03 -18.18
CA ARG A 404 -6.93 -13.54 -17.01
C ARG A 404 -5.43 -13.49 -17.25
N LEU A 405 -4.67 -13.17 -16.19
CA LEU A 405 -3.20 -13.26 -16.22
C LEU A 405 -2.74 -14.70 -15.99
N ARG A 406 -1.93 -15.20 -16.92
CA ARG A 406 -1.43 -16.58 -16.94
C ARG A 406 0.09 -16.63 -17.11
N TRP A 407 0.70 -17.75 -16.74
CA TRP A 407 2.12 -18.01 -16.97
C TRP A 407 2.37 -18.46 -18.42
N ALA A 408 3.24 -17.76 -19.14
CA ALA A 408 3.77 -18.21 -20.44
C ALA A 408 5.00 -19.13 -20.26
N THR A 409 5.83 -18.81 -19.27
CA THR A 409 6.99 -19.60 -18.85
C THR A 409 7.14 -19.45 -17.35
N THR A 410 7.26 -20.57 -16.63
CA THR A 410 7.40 -20.59 -15.16
C THR A 410 8.85 -20.63 -14.68
N GLY A 411 9.82 -20.83 -15.57
CA GLY A 411 11.24 -20.92 -15.18
C GLY A 411 11.46 -22.01 -14.14
N ALA A 412 11.98 -21.64 -12.97
CA ALA A 412 12.22 -22.53 -11.83
C ALA A 412 11.17 -22.39 -10.71
N LEU A 413 10.04 -21.69 -10.97
CA LEU A 413 8.99 -21.54 -9.97
C LEU A 413 8.45 -22.93 -9.55
N PRO A 414 8.30 -23.19 -8.25
CA PRO A 414 7.86 -24.48 -7.69
C PRO A 414 6.35 -24.75 -7.88
N ILE A 415 5.79 -24.34 -9.01
CA ILE A 415 4.35 -24.44 -9.33
C ILE A 415 4.06 -25.33 -10.54
N GLY A 416 5.07 -25.95 -11.15
CA GLY A 416 4.92 -26.70 -12.41
C GLY A 416 3.92 -27.86 -12.38
N ARG A 417 3.52 -28.36 -11.21
CA ARG A 417 2.50 -29.41 -11.04
C ARG A 417 1.08 -28.87 -10.79
N VAL A 418 0.95 -27.59 -10.45
CA VAL A 418 -0.31 -26.97 -10.01
C VAL A 418 -0.75 -25.82 -10.89
N ALA A 419 0.18 -25.19 -11.61
CA ALA A 419 -0.17 -24.17 -12.58
C ALA A 419 -0.89 -24.81 -13.77
N GLU A 420 -2.04 -24.25 -14.17
CA GLU A 420 -2.68 -24.59 -15.44
C GLU A 420 -1.68 -24.30 -16.55
N ALA A 421 -1.13 -25.37 -17.13
CA ALA A 421 -0.04 -25.28 -18.08
C ALA A 421 -0.53 -24.59 -19.36
N SER A 422 -0.13 -23.34 -19.56
CA SER A 422 0.20 -22.89 -20.91
C SER A 422 1.66 -23.28 -21.10
N GLY A 423 1.93 -24.32 -21.88
CA GLY A 423 3.30 -24.80 -22.14
C GLY A 423 4.24 -23.67 -22.56
N ASN A 424 5.56 -23.91 -22.52
CA ASN A 424 6.60 -22.89 -22.76
C ASN A 424 6.32 -22.04 -24.03
N ARG A 425 5.58 -20.95 -23.86
CA ARG A 425 5.02 -20.13 -24.93
C ARG A 425 5.90 -18.91 -25.05
N ARG A 426 6.34 -18.63 -26.26
CA ARG A 426 7.03 -17.38 -26.56
C ARG A 426 6.02 -16.24 -26.61
N VAL A 427 6.25 -15.21 -25.79
CA VAL A 427 5.55 -13.92 -25.89
C VAL A 427 6.31 -13.03 -26.87
N THR A 428 5.62 -12.53 -27.89
CA THR A 428 6.17 -11.60 -28.87
C THR A 428 6.15 -10.16 -28.35
N SER A 429 6.97 -9.27 -28.92
CA SER A 429 6.96 -7.85 -28.55
C SER A 429 5.60 -7.19 -28.80
N ARG A 430 4.87 -7.62 -29.84
CA ARG A 430 3.51 -7.13 -30.12
C ARG A 430 2.54 -7.53 -29.00
N GLU A 431 2.50 -8.81 -28.64
CA GLU A 431 1.65 -9.29 -27.54
C GLU A 431 1.97 -8.60 -26.21
N LEU A 432 3.25 -8.33 -25.93
CA LEU A 432 3.64 -7.58 -24.74
C LEU A 432 3.10 -6.15 -24.76
N LEU A 433 3.27 -5.41 -25.86
CA LEU A 433 2.74 -4.05 -26.00
C LEU A 433 1.21 -4.01 -25.90
N ASP A 434 0.55 -5.03 -26.48
CA ASP A 434 -0.90 -5.19 -26.37
C ASP A 434 -1.33 -5.49 -24.94
N ALA A 435 -0.59 -6.33 -24.21
CA ALA A 435 -0.90 -6.63 -22.82
C ALA A 435 -0.72 -5.41 -21.89
N LEU A 436 0.32 -4.60 -22.12
CA LEU A 436 0.58 -3.39 -21.33
C LEU A 436 -0.55 -2.36 -21.44
N THR A 437 -1.17 -2.24 -22.61
CA THR A 437 -2.25 -1.27 -22.88
C THR A 437 -3.65 -1.86 -22.80
N TYR A 438 -3.78 -3.14 -22.40
CA TYR A 438 -5.06 -3.85 -22.34
C TYR A 438 -6.10 -3.08 -21.51
N ILE A 439 -5.79 -2.77 -20.26
CA ILE A 439 -6.72 -2.06 -19.36
C ILE A 439 -7.03 -0.64 -19.85
N GLN A 440 -6.01 0.11 -20.27
CA GLN A 440 -6.22 1.44 -20.85
C GLN A 440 -7.25 1.39 -21.99
N ARG A 441 -7.05 0.50 -22.97
CA ARG A 441 -7.96 0.39 -24.13
C ARG A 441 -9.35 -0.07 -23.73
N THR A 442 -9.47 -1.08 -22.86
CA THR A 442 -10.77 -1.57 -22.38
C THR A 442 -11.62 -0.44 -21.79
N PHE A 443 -11.05 0.34 -20.87
CA PHE A 443 -11.82 1.37 -20.16
C PHE A 443 -11.97 2.67 -20.97
N ASP A 444 -11.02 3.03 -21.83
CA ASP A 444 -11.19 4.16 -22.74
C ASP A 444 -12.23 3.86 -23.84
N ASP A 445 -12.24 2.65 -24.42
CA ASP A 445 -13.21 2.24 -25.45
C ASP A 445 -14.64 2.15 -24.90
N GLU A 446 -14.81 1.67 -23.67
CA GLU A 446 -16.11 1.64 -22.98
C GLU A 446 -16.65 3.05 -22.73
N ALA A 447 -15.77 3.99 -22.35
CA ALA A 447 -16.15 5.39 -22.16
C ALA A 447 -16.67 6.06 -23.45
N PHE A 448 -16.13 5.69 -24.61
CA PHE A 448 -16.64 6.16 -25.90
C PHE A 448 -18.01 5.56 -26.26
N ARG A 449 -18.32 4.35 -25.80
CA ARG A 449 -19.59 3.66 -26.08
C ARG A 449 -20.72 4.07 -25.15
N SER A 450 -20.41 4.58 -23.96
CA SER A 450 -21.38 5.04 -22.95
C SER A 450 -20.98 6.41 -22.38
N PRO A 451 -21.13 7.52 -23.15
CA PRO A 451 -20.88 8.85 -22.61
C PRO A 451 -21.81 9.13 -21.43
N LEU A 452 -21.27 9.67 -20.33
CA LEU A 452 -22.08 10.11 -19.19
C LEU A 452 -23.18 11.08 -19.68
N PRO A 453 -24.44 10.95 -19.20
CA PRO A 453 -25.45 11.97 -19.48
C PRO A 453 -24.95 13.30 -18.90
N GLY A 454 -24.88 14.31 -19.76
CA GLY A 454 -24.30 15.63 -19.46
C GLY A 454 -25.15 16.53 -18.59
#